data_AF-K2A4S8-F1
#
_entry.id   AF-K2A4S8-F1
#
_cell.length_a   1.000
_cell.length_b   1.000
_cell.length_c   1.000
_cell.angle_alpha   90.00
_cell.angle_beta   90.00
_cell.angle_gamma   90.00
#
_symmetry.space_group_name_H-M   'P 1'
#
loop_
_entity.id
_entity.type
_entity.pdbx_description
1 polymer ?
#
loop_
_entity_poly.entity_id
_entity_poly.type
_entity_poly.pdbx_seq_one_letter_code
_entity_poly.pdbx_strand_id
1 'polypeptide(L)'
;MKRKNKNKDTVVFPKSLLAPVGNFLGDQLKNLQKRKEEISNEDPFSQDSRVTDNAAPDTEADEQFGHARTTAIKNQIVRNIIQTRKALARIKIGKYGICENCGKMIDTDRLIVYPEATICVDCERKKEK
;
A
#
# COMPACT_ATOMS: atom_id res chain seq x y z
N MET A 1 -0.48 -18.87 42.26
CA MET A 1 0.62 -18.05 41.69
C MET A 1 0.00 -16.87 40.93
N LYS A 2 0.67 -15.70 40.99
CA LYS A 2 0.11 -14.35 40.85
C LYS A 2 -0.68 -14.12 39.55
N ARG A 3 -1.93 -13.65 39.68
CA ARG A 3 -2.68 -12.95 38.64
C ARG A 3 -1.85 -11.73 38.18
N LYS A 4 -1.49 -11.64 36.90
CA LYS A 4 -1.07 -10.38 36.30
C LYS A 4 -2.10 -9.96 35.27
N ASN A 5 -3.12 -9.30 35.80
CA ASN A 5 -3.96 -8.39 35.05
C ASN A 5 -3.03 -7.33 34.42
N LYS A 6 -2.94 -7.29 33.09
CA LYS A 6 -2.36 -6.14 32.38
C LYS A 6 -3.47 -5.59 31.52
N ASN A 7 -4.19 -4.61 32.06
CA ASN A 7 -4.92 -3.63 31.27
C ASN A 7 -3.98 -3.20 30.14
N LYS A 8 -4.24 -3.69 28.92
CA LYS A 8 -3.61 -3.13 27.72
C LYS A 8 -4.35 -1.82 27.52
N ASP A 9 -3.83 -0.74 28.09
CA ASP A 9 -4.27 0.60 27.73
C ASP A 9 -4.12 0.70 26.22
N THR A 10 -5.24 0.57 25.50
CA THR A 10 -5.24 0.70 24.06
C THR A 10 -5.02 2.17 23.79
N VAL A 11 -3.76 2.56 23.55
CA VAL A 11 -3.40 3.93 23.21
C VAL A 11 -4.23 4.33 21.98
N VAL A 12 -5.02 5.38 22.14
CA VAL A 12 -5.79 6.01 21.06
C VAL A 12 -5.27 7.43 20.95
N PHE A 13 -4.72 7.77 19.79
CA PHE A 13 -4.20 9.09 19.52
C PHE A 13 -5.33 10.06 19.13
N PRO A 14 -5.31 11.31 19.62
CA PRO A 14 -6.26 12.34 19.20
C PRO A 14 -6.20 12.60 17.69
N LYS A 15 -7.35 12.89 17.09
CA LYS A 15 -7.44 13.19 15.65
C LYS A 15 -6.60 14.39 15.23
N SER A 16 -6.47 15.41 16.09
CA SER A 16 -5.65 16.60 15.83
C SER A 16 -4.17 16.25 15.62
N LEU A 17 -3.64 15.30 16.39
CA LEU A 17 -2.26 14.84 16.28
C LEU A 17 -2.02 14.09 14.96
N LEU A 18 -3.00 13.29 14.53
CA LEU A 18 -2.88 12.45 13.33
C LEU A 18 -3.27 13.16 12.03
N ALA A 19 -3.84 14.37 12.10
CA ALA A 19 -4.32 15.11 10.93
C ALA A 19 -3.22 15.36 9.87
N PRO A 20 -1.98 15.75 10.22
CA PRO A 20 -0.93 15.97 9.22
C PRO A 20 -0.59 14.69 8.45
N VAL A 21 -0.45 13.56 9.15
CA VAL A 21 -0.18 12.25 8.54
C VAL A 21 -1.37 11.80 7.69
N GLY A 22 -2.59 12.04 8.16
CA GLY A 22 -3.81 11.72 7.42
C GLY A 22 -3.92 12.49 6.10
N ASN A 23 -3.57 13.78 6.11
CA ASN A 23 -3.54 14.60 4.90
C ASN A 23 -2.47 14.10 3.92
N PHE A 24 -1.25 13.85 4.41
CA PHE A 24 -0.15 13.33 3.59
C PHE A 24 -0.51 11.99 2.92
N LEU A 25 -0.98 11.01 3.69
CA LEU A 25 -1.41 9.72 3.15
C LEU A 25 -2.63 9.85 2.21
N GLY A 26 -3.51 10.83 2.47
CA GLY A 26 -4.64 11.14 1.61
C GLY A 26 -4.21 11.63 0.22
N ASP A 27 -3.21 12.50 0.16
CA ASP A 27 -2.67 13.00 -1.09
C ASP A 27 -1.82 11.94 -1.81
N GLN A 28 -1.05 11.14 -1.07
CA GLN A 28 -0.39 9.96 -1.63
C GLN A 28 -1.38 8.97 -2.26
N LEU A 29 -2.52 8.72 -1.61
CA LEU A 29 -3.56 7.84 -2.14
C LEU A 29 -4.11 8.36 -3.48
N LYS A 30 -4.39 9.68 -3.58
CA LYS A 30 -4.85 10.30 -4.84
C LYS A 30 -3.80 10.13 -5.95
N ASN A 31 -2.53 10.36 -5.63
CA ASN A 31 -1.42 10.20 -6.59
C ASN A 31 -1.28 8.76 -7.07
N LEU A 32 -1.39 7.78 -6.17
CA LEU A 32 -1.38 6.36 -6.53
C LEU A 32 -2.58 5.97 -7.40
N GLN A 33 -3.75 6.53 -7.15
CA GLN A 33 -4.94 6.30 -7.97
C GLN A 33 -4.77 6.85 -9.38
N LYS A 34 -4.28 8.09 -9.51
CA LYS A 34 -3.95 8.68 -10.81
C LYS A 34 -2.90 7.85 -11.55
N ARG A 35 -1.83 7.46 -10.87
CA ARG A 35 -0.76 6.64 -11.47
C ARG A 35 -1.26 5.28 -11.93
N LYS A 36 -2.19 4.66 -11.19
CA LYS A 36 -2.83 3.41 -11.61
C LYS A 36 -3.58 3.57 -12.94
N GLU A 37 -4.30 4.67 -13.13
CA GLU A 37 -5.02 4.95 -14.36
C GLU A 37 -4.07 5.20 -15.53
N GLU A 38 -3.02 6.01 -15.34
CA GLU A 38 -1.97 6.24 -16.33
C GLU A 38 -1.34 4.92 -16.81
N ILE A 39 -0.86 4.09 -15.88
CA ILE A 39 -0.28 2.78 -16.19
C ILE A 39 -1.29 1.87 -16.91
N SER A 40 -2.58 1.95 -16.56
CA SER A 40 -3.59 1.13 -17.24
C SER A 40 -3.84 1.56 -18.69
N ASN A 41 -3.56 2.82 -19.04
CA ASN A 41 -3.66 3.33 -20.41
C ASN A 41 -2.37 3.09 -21.22
N GLU A 42 -1.24 2.84 -20.55
CA GLU A 42 0.03 2.43 -21.16
C GLU A 42 0.06 0.93 -21.53
N ASP A 43 -0.97 0.15 -21.16
CA ASP A 43 -1.04 -1.28 -21.47
C ASP A 43 -1.27 -1.51 -22.96
N PRO A 44 -0.38 -2.21 -23.69
CA PRO A 44 -0.60 -2.54 -25.10
C PRO A 44 -1.91 -3.29 -25.34
N PHE A 45 -2.42 -4.01 -24.32
CA PHE A 45 -3.68 -4.74 -24.40
C PHE A 45 -4.92 -3.90 -24.10
N SER A 46 -4.80 -2.63 -23.70
CA SER A 46 -5.96 -1.76 -23.46
C SER A 46 -6.55 -1.14 -24.73
N GLN A 47 -5.81 -1.15 -25.84
CA GLN A 47 -6.26 -0.62 -27.13
C GLN A 47 -7.02 -1.71 -27.91
N ASP A 48 -8.24 -1.40 -28.36
CA ASP A 48 -9.12 -2.31 -29.13
C ASP A 48 -8.60 -2.58 -30.56
N SER A 49 -7.58 -1.85 -31.02
CA SER A 49 -7.03 -1.90 -32.38
C SER A 49 -6.20 -3.14 -32.72
N ARG A 50 -6.08 -4.13 -31.82
CA ARG A 50 -5.31 -5.37 -32.03
C ARG A 50 -5.84 -6.27 -33.15
N VAL A 51 -7.02 -5.96 -33.68
CA VAL A 51 -7.74 -6.81 -34.63
C VAL A 51 -7.21 -6.69 -36.08
N THR A 52 -6.38 -5.68 -36.41
CA THR A 52 -6.11 -5.36 -37.83
C THR A 52 -4.69 -5.58 -38.35
N ASP A 53 -3.63 -5.68 -37.52
CA ASP A 53 -2.24 -5.68 -38.06
C ASP A 53 -1.20 -6.52 -37.26
N ASN A 54 -1.64 -7.39 -36.35
CA ASN A 54 -0.74 -8.14 -35.44
C ASN A 54 -0.14 -9.43 -36.03
N ALA A 55 0.05 -9.50 -37.36
CA ALA A 55 0.48 -10.74 -38.02
C ALA A 55 2.00 -11.04 -37.93
N ALA A 56 2.80 -10.10 -37.41
CA ALA A 56 4.25 -10.27 -37.26
C ALA A 56 4.61 -10.86 -35.87
N PRO A 57 5.37 -11.97 -35.81
CA PRO A 57 5.79 -12.59 -34.54
C PRO A 57 6.55 -11.65 -33.59
N ASP A 58 7.36 -10.74 -34.13
CA ASP A 58 8.14 -9.79 -33.34
C ASP A 58 7.23 -8.77 -32.63
N THR A 59 6.19 -8.28 -33.31
CA THR A 59 5.20 -7.36 -32.74
C THR A 59 4.41 -8.02 -31.62
N GLU A 60 4.00 -9.28 -31.79
CA GLU A 60 3.29 -10.03 -30.75
C GLU A 60 4.15 -10.22 -29.49
N ALA A 61 5.44 -10.55 -29.67
CA ALA A 61 6.37 -10.70 -28.56
C ALA A 61 6.51 -9.40 -27.76
N ASP A 62 6.74 -8.27 -28.44
CA ASP A 62 6.89 -6.96 -27.81
C ASP A 62 5.63 -6.54 -27.03
N GLU A 63 4.43 -6.77 -27.59
CA GLU A 63 3.17 -6.50 -26.90
C GLU A 63 3.02 -7.33 -25.61
N GLN A 64 3.35 -8.64 -25.66
CA GLN A 64 3.28 -9.52 -24.50
C GLN A 64 4.24 -9.07 -23.39
N PHE A 65 5.47 -8.68 -23.75
CA PHE A 65 6.43 -8.12 -22.80
C PHE A 65 5.94 -6.81 -22.19
N GLY A 66 5.39 -5.91 -23.02
CA GLY A 66 4.80 -4.66 -22.57
C GLY A 66 3.65 -4.88 -21.58
N HIS A 67 2.71 -5.77 -21.91
CA HIS A 67 1.60 -6.13 -21.04
C HIS A 67 2.07 -6.72 -19.69
N ALA A 68 3.02 -7.65 -19.72
CA ALA A 68 3.58 -8.26 -18.51
C ALA A 68 4.22 -7.21 -17.59
N ARG A 69 4.99 -6.27 -18.17
CA ARG A 69 5.61 -5.16 -17.44
C ARG A 69 4.56 -4.26 -16.80
N THR A 70 3.58 -3.82 -17.57
CA THR A 70 2.52 -2.92 -17.10
C THR A 70 1.68 -3.57 -16.01
N THR A 71 1.37 -4.87 -16.15
CA THR A 71 0.66 -5.65 -15.14
C THR A 71 1.45 -5.75 -13.82
N ALA A 72 2.75 -6.00 -13.88
CA ALA A 72 3.59 -6.06 -12.68
C ALA A 72 3.62 -4.72 -11.92
N ILE A 73 3.75 -3.61 -12.64
CA ILE A 73 3.71 -2.25 -12.07
C ILE A 73 2.34 -1.95 -11.45
N LYS A 74 1.26 -2.26 -12.17
CA LYS A 74 -0.13 -2.09 -11.70
C LYS A 74 -0.38 -2.85 -10.40
N ASN A 75 0.08 -4.09 -10.31
CA ASN A 75 -0.05 -4.91 -9.11
C ASN A 75 0.68 -4.28 -7.91
N GLN A 76 1.88 -3.73 -8.11
CA GLN A 76 2.60 -3.02 -7.05
C GLN A 76 1.85 -1.77 -6.58
N ILE A 77 1.32 -0.96 -7.51
CA ILE A 77 0.53 0.23 -7.18
C ILE A 77 -0.72 -0.16 -6.37
N VAL A 78 -1.42 -1.22 -6.78
CA VAL A 78 -2.61 -1.72 -6.06
C VAL A 78 -2.25 -2.14 -4.64
N ARG A 79 -1.12 -2.82 -4.42
CA ARG A 79 -0.63 -3.15 -3.06
C ARG A 79 -0.40 -1.88 -2.24
N ASN A 80 0.25 -0.87 -2.79
CA ASN A 80 0.50 0.40 -2.11
C ASN A 80 -0.81 1.15 -1.76
N ILE A 81 -1.80 1.14 -2.67
CA ILE A 81 -3.14 1.71 -2.43
C ILE A 81 -3.81 1.03 -1.23
N ILE A 82 -3.75 -0.31 -1.17
CA ILE A 82 -4.36 -1.08 -0.07
C ILE A 82 -3.71 -0.71 1.26
N GLN A 83 -2.37 -0.64 1.31
CA GLN A 83 -1.64 -0.29 2.53
C GLN A 83 -1.94 1.15 2.97
N THR A 84 -1.95 2.09 2.04
CA THR A 84 -2.29 3.50 2.32
C THR A 84 -3.71 3.63 2.88
N ARG A 85 -4.69 2.94 2.28
CA ARG A 85 -6.08 2.90 2.78
C ARG A 85 -6.16 2.29 4.18
N LYS A 86 -5.37 1.25 4.45
CA LYS A 86 -5.31 0.62 5.77
C LYS A 86 -4.76 1.59 6.81
N ALA A 87 -3.67 2.29 6.52
CA ALA A 87 -3.09 3.31 7.39
C ALA A 87 -4.07 4.47 7.66
N LEU A 88 -4.76 4.96 6.63
CA LEU A 88 -5.83 5.96 6.77
C LEU A 88 -6.98 5.47 7.66
N ALA A 89 -7.40 4.22 7.53
CA ALA A 89 -8.40 3.63 8.41
C ALA A 89 -7.92 3.57 9.87
N ARG A 90 -6.63 3.25 10.10
CA ARG A 90 -6.02 3.27 11.43
C ARG A 90 -5.98 4.68 12.03
N ILE A 91 -5.73 5.70 11.20
CA ILE A 91 -5.79 7.10 11.63
C ILE A 91 -7.19 7.47 12.10
N LYS A 92 -8.23 7.08 11.36
CA LYS A 92 -9.63 7.36 11.73
C LYS A 92 -10.01 6.82 13.11
N ILE A 93 -9.49 5.65 13.48
CA ILE A 93 -9.73 5.01 14.78
C ILE A 93 -8.67 5.37 15.85
N GLY A 94 -7.74 6.28 15.55
CA GLY A 94 -6.69 6.72 16.47
C GLY A 94 -5.62 5.67 16.80
N LYS A 95 -5.49 4.60 15.99
CA LYS A 95 -4.52 3.51 16.21
C LYS A 95 -3.32 3.55 15.25
N TYR A 96 -3.09 4.69 14.62
CA TYR A 96 -1.90 4.89 13.79
C TYR A 96 -0.62 4.75 14.63
N GLY A 97 0.44 4.19 14.03
CA GLY A 97 1.71 3.94 14.74
C GLY A 97 1.69 2.77 15.74
N ILE A 98 0.60 2.01 15.82
CA ILE A 98 0.52 0.77 16.62
C ILE A 98 0.51 -0.43 15.68
N CYS A 99 1.37 -1.41 15.93
CA CYS A 99 1.44 -2.65 15.15
C CYS A 99 0.13 -3.44 15.31
N GLU A 100 -0.49 -3.80 14.19
CA GLU A 100 -1.73 -4.60 14.17
C GLU A 100 -1.56 -6.02 14.70
N ASN A 101 -0.35 -6.58 14.63
CA ASN A 101 -0.09 -7.97 15.01
C ASN A 101 0.24 -8.10 16.51
N CYS A 102 1.23 -7.34 17.00
CA CYS A 102 1.68 -7.46 18.39
C CYS A 102 1.11 -6.38 19.33
N GLY A 103 0.50 -5.32 18.79
CA GLY A 103 -0.05 -4.21 19.57
C GLY A 103 0.99 -3.27 20.18
N LYS A 104 2.28 -3.42 19.85
CA LYS A 104 3.35 -2.51 20.27
C LYS A 104 3.43 -1.29 19.34
N MET A 105 4.05 -0.21 19.79
CA MET A 105 4.36 0.94 18.91
C MET A 105 5.30 0.52 17.77
N ILE A 106 5.03 1.04 16.59
CA ILE A 106 5.92 0.96 15.43
C ILE A 106 7.01 2.02 15.62
N ASP A 107 8.24 1.66 15.26
CA ASP A 107 9.37 2.58 15.29
C ASP A 107 9.06 3.87 14.52
N THR A 108 9.36 5.02 15.11
CA THR A 108 9.15 6.33 14.48
C THR A 108 9.98 6.48 13.22
N ASP A 109 11.22 5.97 13.20
CA ASP A 109 12.09 6.05 12.03
C ASP A 109 11.50 5.26 10.87
N ARG A 110 10.88 4.11 11.17
CA ARG A 110 10.13 3.35 10.18
C ARG A 110 8.93 4.12 9.65
N LEU A 111 8.17 4.80 10.50
CA LEU A 111 7.00 5.57 10.06
C LEU A 111 7.37 6.83 9.27
N ILE A 112 8.56 7.39 9.50
CA ILE A 112 9.10 8.49 8.70
C ILE A 112 9.39 8.02 7.27
N VAL A 113 9.96 6.82 7.11
CA VAL A 113 10.31 6.28 5.78
C VAL A 113 9.11 5.61 5.09
N TYR A 114 8.29 4.88 5.86
CA TYR A 114 7.11 4.14 5.40
C TYR A 114 5.87 4.53 6.21
N PRO A 115 5.26 5.70 5.93
CA PRO A 115 4.10 6.19 6.68
C PRO A 115 2.87 5.29 6.60
N GLU A 116 2.76 4.44 5.58
CA GLU A 116 1.68 3.49 5.39
C GLU A 116 1.84 2.18 6.19
N ALA A 117 2.98 1.99 6.87
CA ALA A 117 3.26 0.76 7.60
C ALA A 117 2.27 0.52 8.76
N THR A 118 1.66 -0.67 8.79
CA THR A 118 0.71 -1.07 9.86
C THR A 118 1.22 -2.17 10.79
N ILE A 119 2.41 -2.70 10.52
CA ILE A 119 3.11 -3.72 11.32
C ILE A 119 4.50 -3.21 11.71
N CYS A 120 5.05 -3.72 12.82
CA CYS A 120 6.43 -3.44 13.21
C CYS A 120 7.42 -4.38 12.48
N VAL A 121 8.70 -4.00 12.47
CA VAL A 121 9.77 -4.73 11.76
C VAL A 121 9.87 -6.18 12.24
N ASP A 122 9.75 -6.41 13.55
CA ASP A 122 9.77 -7.76 14.12
C ASP A 122 8.62 -8.65 13.62
N CYS A 123 7.45 -8.07 13.39
CA CYS A 123 6.29 -8.80 12.90
C CYS A 123 6.36 -9.02 11.38
N GLU A 124 6.95 -8.08 10.66
CA GLU A 124 7.20 -8.19 9.22
C GLU A 124 8.22 -9.28 8.92
N ARG A 125 9.37 -9.28 9.61
CA ARG A 125 10.39 -10.34 9.52
C ARG A 125 9.87 -11.75 9.83
N LYS A 126 8.78 -11.87 10.58
CA LYS A 126 8.12 -13.15 10.89
C LYS A 126 7.12 -13.58 9.82
N LYS A 127 6.61 -12.68 8.99
CA LYS A 127 5.73 -12.99 7.86
C LYS A 127 6.51 -13.45 6.62
N GLU A 128 7.75 -13.00 6.48
CA GLU A 128 8.63 -13.34 5.36
C GLU A 128 9.30 -14.71 5.49
N LYS A 129 9.15 -15.36 6.66
CA LYS A 129 9.59 -16.73 6.91
C LYS A 129 8.41 -17.69 6.77
#